data_AF-A0AAD9JIG1-F1
#
_entry.id   AF-A0AAD9JIG1-F1
#
_cell.length_a   1.000
_cell.length_b   1.000
_cell.length_c   1.000
_cell.angle_alpha   90.00
_cell.angle_beta   90.00
_cell.angle_gamma   90.00
#
_symmetry.space_group_name_H-M   'P 1'
#
loop_
_entity.id
_entity.type
_entity.pdbx_description
1 polymer ?
#
loop_
_entity_poly.entity_id
_entity_poly.type
_entity_poly.pdbx_seq_one_letter_code
_entity_poly.pdbx_strand_id
1 'polypeptide(L)'
;QVLSPTYKSRSEDFKRIFKDIPSDERLIVDYSCALQKDILIHGRLYITQNSICFYANIFRWETIVSYRRILSTTFRRISMSIYQLELANSDIVICILFGDGQVMDK
;
A
#
# COMPACT_ATOMS: atom_id res chain seq x y z
N GLN A 1 -23.75 8.09 -8.29
CA GLN A 1 -23.25 7.38 -7.09
C GLN A 1 -21.91 6.76 -7.44
N VAL A 2 -20.82 7.39 -7.00
CA VAL A 2 -19.46 6.84 -7.18
C VAL A 2 -19.31 5.78 -6.09
N LEU A 3 -19.40 4.50 -6.47
CA LEU A 3 -19.26 3.38 -5.56
C LEU A 3 -17.84 3.40 -4.99
N SER A 4 -17.70 3.86 -3.75
CA SER A 4 -16.54 3.58 -2.92
C SER A 4 -16.39 2.05 -2.87
N PRO A 5 -15.29 1.47 -3.38
CA PRO A 5 -15.12 0.03 -3.38
C PRO A 5 -15.18 -0.46 -1.93
N THR A 6 -16.15 -1.32 -1.62
CA THR A 6 -16.22 -1.96 -0.31
C THR A 6 -14.96 -2.79 -0.09
N TYR A 7 -14.52 -2.92 1.15
CA TYR A 7 -13.32 -3.68 1.56
C TYR A 7 -13.26 -5.09 0.92
N LYS A 8 -14.41 -5.75 0.70
CA LYS A 8 -14.50 -7.03 -0.03
C LYS A 8 -13.98 -6.94 -1.47
N SER A 9 -14.39 -5.91 -2.22
CA SER A 9 -13.90 -5.67 -3.58
C SER A 9 -12.39 -5.45 -3.60
N ARG A 10 -11.86 -4.71 -2.63
CA ARG A 10 -10.40 -4.44 -2.53
C ARG A 10 -9.59 -5.68 -2.21
N SER A 11 -10.12 -6.59 -1.39
CA SER A 11 -9.48 -7.88 -1.12
C SER A 11 -9.48 -8.80 -2.33
N GLU A 12 -10.56 -8.81 -3.12
CA GLU A 12 -10.61 -9.54 -4.39
C GLU A 12 -9.64 -8.98 -5.43
N ASP A 13 -9.56 -7.65 -5.56
CA ASP A 13 -8.60 -6.99 -6.44
C ASP A 13 -7.17 -7.29 -6.02
N PHE A 14 -6.87 -7.23 -4.71
CA PHE A 14 -5.57 -7.62 -4.17
C PHE A 14 -5.20 -9.06 -4.58
N LYS A 15 -6.10 -10.03 -4.40
CA LYS A 15 -5.84 -11.43 -4.79
C LYS A 15 -5.67 -11.61 -6.31
N ARG A 16 -6.33 -10.77 -7.12
CA ARG A 16 -6.19 -10.79 -8.58
C ARG A 16 -4.85 -10.22 -9.05
N ILE A 17 -4.39 -9.14 -8.42
CA ILE A 17 -3.13 -8.46 -8.72
C ILE A 17 -1.95 -9.30 -8.21
N PHE A 18 -2.01 -9.74 -6.95
CA PHE A 18 -0.93 -10.44 -6.27
C PHE A 18 -1.20 -11.95 -6.22
N LYS A 19 -1.09 -12.62 -7.37
CA LYS A 19 -1.29 -14.08 -7.48
C LYS A 19 -0.19 -14.89 -6.80
N ASP A 20 0.99 -14.30 -6.65
CA ASP A 20 2.14 -14.97 -6.03
C ASP A 20 2.02 -15.01 -4.50
N ILE A 21 1.21 -14.13 -3.89
CA ILE A 21 1.01 -14.06 -2.45
C ILE A 21 0.20 -15.29 -1.99
N PRO A 22 0.63 -16.00 -0.93
CA PRO A 22 -0.09 -17.17 -0.44
C PRO A 22 -1.52 -16.79 -0.02
N SER A 23 -2.48 -17.68 -0.28
CA SER A 23 -3.90 -17.47 0.03
C SER A 23 -4.22 -17.28 1.51
N ASP A 24 -3.26 -17.64 2.38
CA ASP A 24 -3.32 -17.47 3.82
C ASP A 24 -3.08 -16.01 4.25
N GLU A 25 -2.46 -15.19 3.38
CA GLU A 25 -2.30 -13.78 3.66
C GLU A 25 -3.63 -13.04 3.49
N ARG A 26 -4.08 -12.47 4.60
CA ARG A 26 -5.26 -11.63 4.66
C ARG A 26 -4.86 -10.17 4.54
N LEU A 27 -5.49 -9.46 3.58
CA LEU A 27 -5.42 -8.01 3.50
C LEU A 27 -5.96 -7.42 4.81
N ILE A 28 -5.14 -6.68 5.54
CA ILE A 28 -5.55 -6.00 6.78
C ILE A 28 -6.17 -4.65 6.40
N VAL A 29 -5.42 -3.86 5.64
CA VAL A 29 -5.80 -2.49 5.28
C VAL A 29 -5.17 -2.10 3.95
N ASP A 30 -5.81 -1.19 3.24
CA ASP A 30 -5.23 -0.51 2.09
C ASP A 30 -5.15 1.00 2.30
N TYR A 31 -4.05 1.60 1.86
CA TYR A 31 -3.81 3.04 1.95
C TYR A 31 -3.49 3.63 0.58
N SER A 32 -3.96 4.85 0.34
CA SER A 32 -3.46 5.67 -0.77
C SER A 32 -2.03 6.07 -0.47
N CYS A 33 -1.12 5.83 -1.42
CA CYS A 33 0.29 6.15 -1.21
C CYS A 33 0.97 6.53 -2.53
N ALA A 34 2.18 7.05 -2.42
CA ALA A 34 3.09 7.25 -3.52
C ALA A 34 4.42 6.57 -3.20
N LEU A 35 4.91 5.74 -4.12
CA LEU A 35 6.24 5.15 -4.00
C LEU A 35 7.27 6.14 -4.53
N GLN A 36 8.28 6.46 -3.71
CA GLN A 36 9.38 7.32 -4.12
C GLN A 36 10.42 6.47 -4.87
N LYS A 37 10.48 6.64 -6.20
CA LYS A 37 11.60 6.21 -7.06
C LYS A 37 12.26 7.45 -7.66
N ASP A 38 12.61 7.42 -8.94
CA ASP A 38 13.04 8.60 -9.72
C ASP A 38 11.94 9.67 -9.77
N ILE A 39 10.67 9.23 -9.73
CA ILE A 39 9.47 10.06 -9.59
C ILE A 39 8.56 9.47 -8.50
N LEU A 40 7.64 10.29 -7.98
CA LEU A 40 6.57 9.83 -7.10
C LEU A 40 5.52 9.07 -7.91
N ILE A 41 5.49 7.75 -7.72
CA ILE A 41 4.53 6.87 -8.39
C ILE A 41 3.30 6.76 -7.50
N HIS A 42 2.21 7.41 -7.87
CA HIS A 42 0.93 7.29 -7.15
C HIS A 42 0.32 5.90 -7.33
N GLY A 43 -0.04 5.28 -6.20
CA GLY A 43 -0.60 3.94 -6.16
C GLY A 43 -1.38 3.65 -4.88
N ARG A 44 -1.59 2.37 -4.63
CA ARG A 44 -2.19 1.83 -3.42
C ARG A 44 -1.22 0.89 -2.72
N LEU A 45 -1.13 1.06 -1.40
CA LEU A 45 -0.44 0.16 -0.50
C LEU A 45 -1.45 -0.81 0.08
N TYR A 46 -1.15 -2.09 0.03
CA TYR A 46 -1.89 -3.19 0.61
C TYR A 46 -1.03 -3.78 1.71
N ILE A 47 -1.52 -3.73 2.95
CA ILE A 47 -0.81 -4.26 4.11
C ILE A 47 -1.51 -5.54 4.54
N THR A 48 -0.75 -6.62 4.63
CA THR A 48 -1.18 -7.91 5.17
C THR A 48 -0.47 -8.18 6.49
N GLN A 49 -0.71 -9.33 7.10
CA GLN A 49 -0.11 -9.72 8.37
C GLN A 49 1.42 -9.80 8.32
N ASN A 50 1.99 -10.31 7.22
CA ASN A 50 3.43 -10.57 7.11
C ASN A 50 4.10 -9.92 5.88
N SER A 51 3.31 -9.25 5.04
CA SER A 51 3.78 -8.69 3.77
C SER A 51 3.13 -7.34 3.46
N ILE A 52 3.89 -6.45 2.83
CA ILE A 52 3.41 -5.17 2.31
C ILE A 52 3.55 -5.17 0.81
N CYS A 53 2.47 -4.82 0.13
CA CYS A 53 2.34 -4.91 -1.30
C CYS A 53 1.93 -3.54 -1.85
N PHE A 54 2.69 -2.99 -2.79
CA PHE A 54 2.39 -1.75 -3.48
C PHE A 54 1.99 -2.04 -4.93
N TYR A 55 0.92 -1.39 -5.37
CA TYR A 55 0.41 -1.46 -6.73
C TYR A 55 0.17 -0.06 -7.26
N ALA A 56 0.70 0.23 -8.44
CA ALA A 56 0.40 1.44 -9.19
C ALA A 56 0.20 1.08 -10.67
N ASN A 57 -0.70 1.79 -11.33
CA ASN A 57 -0.89 1.68 -12.76
C ASN A 57 -0.96 3.09 -13.34
N ILE A 58 0.12 3.53 -13.97
CA ILE A 58 0.24 4.87 -14.56
C ILE A 58 0.62 4.70 -16.03
N PHE A 59 -0.11 5.35 -16.93
CA PHE A 59 0.15 5.32 -18.38
C PHE A 59 0.32 3.91 -18.99
N ARG A 60 -0.49 2.93 -18.55
CA ARG A 60 -0.40 1.50 -18.95
C ARG A 60 0.85 0.77 -18.46
N TRP A 61 1.66 1.38 -17.59
CA TRP A 61 2.74 0.70 -16.89
C TRP A 61 2.28 0.31 -15.49
N GLU A 62 2.20 -1.00 -15.30
CA GLU A 62 1.85 -1.61 -14.03
C GLU A 62 3.13 -1.79 -13.20
N THR A 63 3.17 -1.15 -12.03
CA THR A 63 4.24 -1.33 -11.04
C THR A 63 3.66 -2.11 -9.87
N ILE A 64 4.08 -3.37 -9.77
CA ILE A 64 3.73 -4.26 -8.67
C ILE A 64 4.99 -4.51 -7.86
N VAL A 65 4.89 -4.31 -6.56
CA VAL A 65 6.00 -4.50 -5.64
C VAL A 65 5.47 -5.20 -4.40
N SER A 66 6.06 -6.33 -4.03
CA SER A 66 5.65 -7.08 -2.83
C SER A 66 6.85 -7.39 -1.97
N TYR A 67 6.79 -6.98 -0.70
CA TYR A 67 7.80 -7.27 0.31
C TYR A 67 7.24 -8.27 1.30
N ARG A 68 7.89 -9.43 1.38
CA ARG A 68 7.57 -10.48 2.36
C ARG A 68 8.54 -10.42 3.52
N ARG A 69 8.07 -10.88 4.69
CA ARG A 69 8.89 -11.00 5.91
C ARG A 69 9.52 -9.67 6.30
N ILE A 70 8.71 -8.63 6.41
CA ILE A 70 9.19 -7.33 6.82
C ILE A 70 9.56 -7.40 8.29
N LEU A 71 10.85 -7.32 8.57
CA LEU A 71 11.39 -7.44 9.93
C LEU A 71 11.25 -6.13 10.70
N SER A 72 11.35 -5.01 9.99
CA SER A 72 11.28 -3.67 10.56
C SER A 72 10.72 -2.68 9.54
N THR A 73 9.73 -1.92 9.99
CA THR A 73 9.14 -0.79 9.27
C THR A 73 9.25 0.45 10.14
N THR A 74 9.82 1.53 9.59
CA THR A 74 9.89 2.80 10.30
C THR A 74 8.84 3.74 9.73
N PHE A 75 7.93 4.20 10.59
CA PHE A 75 6.94 5.22 10.25
C PHE A 75 7.40 6.58 10.75
N ARG A 76 7.61 7.51 9.82
CA ARG A 76 7.99 8.89 10.11
C ARG A 76 6.87 9.83 9.69
N ARG A 77 6.35 10.62 10.62
CA ARG A 77 5.39 11.67 10.29
C ARG A 77 6.11 12.86 9.64
N ILE A 78 5.76 13.19 8.40
CA ILE A 78 6.31 14.34 7.67
C ILE A 78 5.39 15.55 7.81
N SER A 79 4.08 15.31 7.77
CA SER A 79 3.05 16.33 7.95
C SER A 79 1.85 15.72 8.68
N MET A 80 0.86 16.53 9.01
CA MET A 80 -0.39 16.08 9.63
C MET A 80 -1.06 14.96 8.84
N SER A 81 -0.99 15.03 7.51
CA SER A 81 -1.65 14.08 6.60
C SER A 81 -0.68 13.18 5.82
N ILE A 82 0.64 13.32 6.04
CA ILE A 82 1.67 12.63 5.25
C ILE A 82 2.59 11.85 6.19
N TYR A 83 2.63 10.53 5.97
CA TYR A 83 3.51 9.62 6.69
C TYR A 83 4.45 8.94 5.71
N GLN A 84 5.72 8.91 6.05
CA GLN A 84 6.76 8.23 5.31
C GLN A 84 7.01 6.87 5.96
N LEU A 85 6.88 5.81 5.18
CA LEU A 85 7.17 4.43 5.57
C LEU A 85 8.48 4.00 4.92
N GLU A 86 9.46 3.68 5.75
CA GLU A 86 10.77 3.19 5.32
C GLU A 86 10.91 1.69 5.63
N LEU A 87 11.30 0.92 4.61
CA LEU A 87 11.55 -0.51 4.73
C LEU A 87 13.05 -0.77 4.96
N ALA A 88 13.39 -1.34 6.11
CA ALA A 88 14.76 -1.44 6.61
C ALA A 88 15.74 -2.24 5.71
N ASN A 89 15.24 -3.04 4.77
CA ASN A 89 16.07 -3.93 3.95
C ASN A 89 16.34 -3.40 2.52
N SER A 90 15.76 -2.28 2.11
CA SER A 90 15.76 -1.93 0.67
C SER A 90 15.79 -0.43 0.37
N ASP A 91 15.99 0.44 1.37
CA ASP A 91 15.94 1.90 1.24
C ASP A 91 14.68 2.43 0.53
N ILE A 92 13.61 1.61 0.51
CA ILE A 92 12.39 1.94 -0.19
C ILE A 92 11.51 2.78 0.72
N VAL A 93 11.20 3.96 0.20
CA VAL A 93 10.39 4.97 0.87
C VAL A 93 9.01 5.01 0.22
N ILE A 94 8.00 4.65 1.01
CA ILE A 94 6.59 4.71 0.62
C ILE A 94 5.94 5.86 1.37
N CYS A 95 5.46 6.87 0.64
CA CYS A 95 4.75 8.00 1.20
C CYS A 95 3.26 7.66 1.29
N ILE A 96 2.75 7.44 2.48
CA ILE A 96 1.34 7.23 2.76
C ILE A 96 0.65 8.59 2.90
N LEU A 97 -0.33 8.82 2.04
CA LEU A 97 -1.13 10.05 2.03
C LEU A 97 -2.49 9.74 2.63
N PHE A 98 -2.77 10.30 3.80
CA PHE A 98 -4.12 10.30 4.35
C PHE A 98 -4.88 11.44 3.67
N GLY A 99 -5.53 11.14 2.53
CA GLY A 99 -6.55 12.02 1.98
C GLY A 99 -7.73 12.10 2.94
N ASP A 100 -8.23 13.32 3.16
CA ASP A 100 -9.30 13.69 4.10
C ASP A 100 -10.23 12.54 4.55
N GLY A 101 -10.21 12.24 5.84
CA GLY A 101 -11.37 11.65 6.51
C GLY A 101 -11.56 10.13 6.48
N GLN A 102 -10.57 9.31 6.11
CA GLN A 102 -10.60 7.89 6.51
C GLN A 102 -10.11 7.79 7.96
N VAL A 103 -11.06 7.98 8.87
CA VAL A 103 -10.98 7.68 10.29
C VAL A 103 -10.33 6.31 10.44
N MET A 104 -9.20 6.28 11.13
CA MET A 104 -8.68 5.06 11.75
C MET A 104 -9.64 4.73 12.90
N ASP A 105 -10.82 4.20 12.55
CA ASP A 105 -11.78 3.73 13.54
C ASP A 105 -11.18 2.44 14.12
N LYS A 106 -10.94 2.47 15.43
CA LYS A 106 -10.45 1.35 16.22
C LYS A 106 -11.61 0.43 16.57
#